data_AF-A0A1Y6K7C4-F1
#
_entry.id   AF-A0A1Y6K7C4-F1
#
_cell.length_a   1.000
_cell.length_b   1.000
_cell.length_c   1.000
_cell.angle_alpha   90.00
_cell.angle_beta   90.00
_cell.angle_gamma   90.00
#
_symmetry.space_group_name_H-M   'P 1'
#
loop_
_entity.id
_entity.type
_entity.pdbx_description
1 polymer ?
#
loop_
_entity_poly.entity_id
_entity_poly.type
_entity_poly.pdbx_seq_one_letter_code
_entity_poly.pdbx_strand_id
1 'polypeptide(L)'
;MQDEQFSQDGNILSSPASEPSFPPTDGDAGLLALEAQFDSLVAELLAAQNASDKTATDPDGQLRDRHDVLVEIKSYTDHEEQTEKTDAILARLHPIERAIMTTPARTIKGLGVKARHAAYVMSHYWEEPIEQIDWGARAMRLLIEAVCGLAEAPVPGYEAAAELTPNAASIPSPY
;
A
#
# COMPACT_ATOMS: atom_id res chain seq x y z
N MET A 1 -65.47 -8.06 50.63
CA MET A 1 -64.54 -8.34 49.50
C MET A 1 -63.55 -7.19 49.50
N GLN A 2 -62.62 -7.19 50.46
CA GLN A 2 -61.29 -7.83 50.42
C GLN A 2 -60.34 -7.12 49.47
N ASP A 3 -59.49 -6.31 50.12
CA ASP A 3 -58.20 -5.80 49.68
C ASP A 3 -57.27 -6.92 49.21
N GLU A 4 -56.51 -6.69 48.14
CA GLU A 4 -55.16 -7.24 48.01
C GLU A 4 -54.25 -6.22 47.32
N GLN A 5 -53.46 -5.54 48.15
CA GLN A 5 -52.21 -4.90 47.77
C GLN A 5 -51.19 -5.98 47.43
N PHE A 6 -50.64 -5.99 46.22
CA PHE A 6 -49.40 -6.72 45.93
C PHE A 6 -48.25 -5.74 45.78
N SER A 7 -47.42 -5.73 46.82
CA SER A 7 -46.07 -5.20 46.81
C SER A 7 -45.20 -6.02 45.85
N GLN A 8 -44.49 -5.34 44.95
CA GLN A 8 -43.33 -5.89 44.25
C GLN A 8 -42.17 -4.91 44.34
N ASP A 9 -41.51 -4.92 45.49
CA ASP A 9 -40.13 -4.50 45.63
C ASP A 9 -39.23 -5.57 44.97
N GLY A 10 -38.93 -5.37 43.69
CA GLY A 10 -38.00 -6.18 42.91
C GLY A 10 -36.77 -5.36 42.55
N ASN A 11 -35.85 -5.25 43.50
CA ASN A 11 -34.53 -4.64 43.39
C ASN A 11 -33.69 -5.31 42.26
N ILE A 12 -33.75 -4.78 41.04
CA ILE A 12 -32.82 -5.13 39.96
C ILE A 12 -31.58 -4.24 40.13
N LEU A 13 -30.65 -4.69 40.98
CA LEU A 13 -29.25 -4.29 40.88
C LEU A 13 -28.72 -4.82 39.55
N SER A 14 -28.86 -4.02 38.50
CA SER A 14 -28.20 -4.25 37.20
C SER A 14 -26.69 -4.22 37.42
N SER A 15 -26.14 -5.43 37.47
CA SER A 15 -24.71 -5.72 37.38
C SER A 15 -24.09 -4.90 36.24
N PRO A 16 -22.94 -4.21 36.45
CA PRO A 16 -22.27 -3.54 35.35
C PRO A 16 -21.92 -4.59 34.30
N ALA A 17 -22.42 -4.37 33.08
CA ALA A 17 -22.11 -5.17 31.93
C ALA A 17 -20.59 -5.34 31.85
N SER A 18 -20.14 -6.58 32.00
CA SER A 18 -18.76 -6.93 31.65
C SER A 18 -18.61 -6.59 30.18
N GLU A 19 -17.89 -5.49 29.89
CA GLU A 19 -17.42 -5.21 28.55
C GLU A 19 -16.73 -6.47 28.02
N PRO A 20 -17.02 -6.91 26.78
CA PRO A 20 -16.26 -7.99 26.18
C PRO A 20 -14.81 -7.53 26.06
N SER A 21 -13.99 -7.99 27.00
CA SER A 21 -12.54 -7.97 26.89
C SER A 21 -12.17 -8.77 25.65
N PHE A 22 -12.05 -8.08 24.52
CA PHE A 22 -11.43 -8.66 23.35
C PHE A 22 -9.96 -8.91 23.72
N PRO A 23 -9.49 -10.16 23.66
CA PRO A 23 -8.07 -10.41 23.86
C PRO A 23 -7.31 -9.58 22.82
N PRO A 24 -6.14 -8.98 23.16
CA PRO A 24 -5.24 -8.37 22.20
C PRO A 24 -4.69 -9.49 21.32
N THR A 25 -5.53 -9.91 20.39
CA THR A 25 -5.18 -10.80 19.32
C THR A 25 -4.39 -9.91 18.40
N ASP A 26 -3.14 -10.28 18.13
CA ASP A 26 -2.29 -9.64 17.14
C ASP A 26 -2.94 -9.86 15.76
N GLY A 27 -4.02 -9.11 15.51
CA GLY A 27 -5.13 -9.54 14.66
C GLY A 27 -4.75 -9.63 13.19
N ASP A 28 -3.71 -8.87 12.82
CA ASP A 28 -3.21 -8.75 11.46
C ASP A 28 -1.70 -9.03 11.36
N ALA A 29 -1.10 -9.69 12.36
CA ALA A 29 0.33 -10.03 12.34
C ALA A 29 0.76 -10.74 11.05
N GLY A 30 -0.07 -11.70 10.60
CA GLY A 30 0.15 -12.42 9.35
C GLY A 30 0.06 -11.51 8.12
N LEU A 31 -0.83 -10.51 8.14
CA LEU A 31 -0.98 -9.57 7.04
C LEU A 31 0.21 -8.61 6.94
N LEU A 32 0.74 -8.15 8.08
CA LEU A 32 1.96 -7.36 8.15
C LEU A 32 3.21 -8.16 7.72
N ALA A 33 3.27 -9.44 8.09
CA ALA A 33 4.35 -10.33 7.65
C ALA A 33 4.31 -10.58 6.13
N LEU A 34 3.11 -10.64 5.54
CA LEU A 34 2.94 -10.72 4.08
C LEU A 34 3.33 -9.40 3.40
N GLU A 35 2.96 -8.25 3.99
CA GLU A 35 3.38 -6.93 3.51
C GLU A 35 4.91 -6.81 3.44
N ALA A 36 5.62 -7.22 4.49
CA ALA A 36 7.08 -7.18 4.50
C ALA A 36 7.71 -8.07 3.42
N GLN A 37 7.14 -9.25 3.15
CA GLN A 37 7.60 -10.11 2.05
C GLN A 37 7.29 -9.51 0.68
N PHE A 38 6.13 -8.89 0.53
CA PHE A 38 5.73 -8.18 -0.67
C PHE A 38 6.69 -7.01 -0.96
N ASP A 39 6.96 -6.14 0.02
CA ASP A 39 7.87 -5.00 -0.12
C ASP A 39 9.29 -5.44 -0.53
N SER A 40 9.77 -6.56 0.02
CA SER A 40 11.05 -7.16 -0.35
C SER A 40 11.09 -7.60 -1.82
N LEU A 41 10.04 -8.27 -2.31
CA LEU A 41 9.95 -8.68 -3.72
C LEU A 41 9.77 -7.50 -4.67
N VAL A 42 9.01 -6.46 -4.28
CA VAL A 42 8.88 -5.24 -5.09
C VAL A 42 10.23 -4.53 -5.21
N ALA A 43 11.02 -4.47 -4.13
CA ALA A 43 12.37 -3.95 -4.19
C ALA A 43 13.28 -4.79 -5.11
N GLU A 44 13.17 -6.13 -5.06
CA GLU A 44 13.88 -7.04 -5.96
C GLU A 44 13.50 -6.79 -7.43
N LEU A 45 12.20 -6.60 -7.70
CA LEU A 45 11.65 -6.33 -9.02
C LEU A 45 12.16 -4.98 -9.58
N LEU A 46 12.10 -3.93 -8.77
CA LEU A 46 12.62 -2.60 -9.16
C LEU A 46 14.13 -2.65 -9.40
N ALA A 47 14.90 -3.38 -8.59
CA ALA A 47 16.33 -3.56 -8.80
C ALA A 47 16.63 -4.32 -10.11
N ALA A 48 15.81 -5.32 -10.45
CA ALA A 48 15.92 -6.06 -11.70
C ALA A 48 15.62 -5.14 -12.91
N GLN A 49 14.57 -4.31 -12.85
CA GLN A 49 14.20 -3.39 -13.93
C GLN A 49 15.27 -2.30 -14.15
N ASN A 50 15.78 -1.69 -13.07
CA ASN A 50 16.82 -0.66 -13.16
C ASN A 50 18.16 -1.18 -13.70
N ALA A 51 18.43 -2.49 -13.61
CA ALA A 51 19.60 -3.10 -14.24
C ALA A 51 19.43 -3.19 -15.77
N SER A 52 18.19 -3.34 -16.25
CA SER A 52 17.84 -3.41 -17.66
C SER A 52 17.96 -2.05 -18.38
N ASP A 53 17.52 -0.96 -17.76
CA ASP A 53 17.56 0.37 -18.41
C ASP A 53 18.98 0.90 -18.64
N LYS A 54 19.95 0.42 -17.84
CA LYS A 54 21.36 0.79 -17.95
C LYS A 54 22.08 0.12 -19.12
N THR A 55 21.60 -1.02 -19.61
CA THR A 55 22.21 -1.70 -20.77
C THR A 55 21.72 -1.14 -22.11
N ALA A 56 20.61 -0.38 -22.12
CA ALA A 56 20.00 0.19 -23.32
C ALA A 56 20.46 1.62 -23.67
N THR A 57 21.22 2.30 -22.80
CA THR A 57 21.58 3.72 -22.96
C THR A 57 23.06 3.92 -23.35
N ASP A 58 23.47 3.38 -24.50
CA ASP A 58 24.65 3.90 -25.21
C ASP A 58 24.44 3.89 -26.73
N PRO A 59 23.90 4.98 -27.31
CA PRO A 59 23.98 5.22 -28.73
C PRO A 59 24.81 6.48 -28.97
N ASP A 60 26.14 6.40 -28.87
CA ASP A 60 26.97 7.32 -29.64
C ASP A 60 28.10 6.57 -30.36
N GLY A 61 28.17 6.82 -31.67
CA GLY A 61 28.65 5.86 -32.64
C GLY A 61 30.17 5.71 -32.72
N GLN A 62 30.60 4.50 -33.06
CA GLN A 62 31.69 4.38 -34.04
C GLN A 62 31.64 3.06 -34.81
N LEU A 63 31.45 3.21 -36.13
CA LEU A 63 31.62 2.21 -37.19
C LEU A 63 32.65 1.12 -36.85
N ARG A 64 32.22 -0.14 -36.76
CA ARG A 64 33.15 -1.26 -36.96
C ARG A 64 32.48 -2.49 -37.58
N ASP A 65 32.72 -2.59 -38.88
CA ASP A 65 32.65 -3.76 -39.73
C ASP A 65 33.08 -5.05 -39.00
N ARG A 66 32.23 -6.09 -39.05
CA ARG A 66 32.40 -7.47 -38.54
C ARG A 66 32.23 -7.80 -37.04
N HIS A 67 31.85 -6.87 -36.16
CA HIS A 67 31.46 -7.20 -34.77
C HIS A 67 29.94 -7.21 -34.51
N ASP A 68 29.13 -6.84 -35.52
CA ASP A 68 27.68 -6.65 -35.38
C ASP A 68 26.92 -7.89 -34.90
N VAL A 69 27.21 -9.07 -35.46
CA VAL A 69 26.42 -10.29 -35.17
C VAL A 69 26.62 -10.78 -33.73
N LEU A 70 27.80 -10.58 -33.15
CA LEU A 70 28.09 -11.06 -31.79
C LEU A 70 27.55 -10.11 -30.72
N VAL A 71 27.47 -8.81 -31.03
CA VAL A 71 26.88 -7.77 -30.16
C VAL A 71 25.35 -7.91 -30.15
N GLU A 72 24.74 -8.15 -31.31
CA GLU A 72 23.31 -8.39 -31.44
C GLU A 72 22.88 -9.66 -30.68
N ILE A 73 23.56 -10.80 -30.89
CA ILE A 73 23.25 -12.06 -30.16
C ILE A 73 23.40 -11.88 -28.64
N LYS A 74 24.44 -11.16 -28.18
CA LYS A 74 24.66 -10.92 -26.75
C LYS A 74 23.56 -10.04 -26.14
N SER A 75 23.08 -9.03 -26.87
CA SER A 75 21.96 -8.18 -26.46
C SER A 75 20.65 -8.95 -26.36
N TYR A 76 20.37 -9.86 -27.30
CA TYR A 76 19.18 -10.73 -27.22
C TYR A 76 19.22 -11.68 -26.02
N THR A 77 20.36 -12.31 -25.72
CA THR A 77 20.49 -13.19 -24.55
C THR A 77 20.38 -12.45 -23.22
N ASP A 78 20.90 -11.22 -23.13
CA ASP A 78 20.82 -10.40 -21.92
C ASP A 78 19.38 -9.94 -21.64
N HIS A 79 18.63 -9.59 -22.69
CA HIS A 79 17.19 -9.31 -22.57
C HIS A 79 16.39 -10.56 -22.17
N GLU A 80 16.70 -11.74 -22.70
CA GLU A 80 16.02 -12.99 -22.37
C GLU A 80 16.23 -13.37 -20.89
N GLU A 81 17.48 -13.36 -20.41
CA GLU A 81 17.81 -13.61 -19.00
C GLU A 81 17.14 -12.61 -18.06
N GLN A 82 17.06 -11.34 -18.47
CA GLN A 82 16.41 -10.29 -17.68
C GLN A 82 14.88 -10.44 -17.64
N THR A 83 14.25 -10.84 -18.75
CA THR A 83 12.82 -11.17 -18.78
C THR A 83 12.52 -12.40 -17.91
N GLU A 84 13.33 -13.45 -17.98
CA GLU A 84 13.18 -14.64 -17.15
C GLU A 84 13.28 -14.30 -15.66
N LYS A 85 14.22 -13.42 -15.30
CA LYS A 85 14.37 -12.93 -13.92
C LYS A 85 13.14 -12.15 -13.45
N THR A 86 12.62 -11.24 -14.27
CA THR A 86 11.39 -10.49 -13.97
C THR A 86 10.20 -11.44 -13.78
N ASP A 87 10.03 -12.40 -14.70
CA ASP A 87 8.95 -13.40 -14.66
C ASP A 87 9.06 -14.28 -13.42
N ALA A 88 10.27 -14.69 -13.02
CA ALA A 88 10.51 -15.45 -11.80
C ALA A 88 10.12 -14.67 -10.53
N ILE A 89 10.39 -13.36 -10.49
CA ILE A 89 9.99 -12.49 -9.38
C ILE A 89 8.46 -12.34 -9.34
N LEU A 90 7.81 -12.12 -10.49
CA LEU A 90 6.35 -12.01 -10.59
C LEU A 90 5.66 -13.33 -10.18
N ALA A 91 6.21 -14.48 -10.56
CA ALA A 91 5.72 -15.78 -10.15
C ALA A 91 5.76 -15.98 -8.62
N ARG A 92 6.76 -15.41 -7.95
CA ARG A 92 6.88 -15.41 -6.48
C ARG A 92 5.94 -14.39 -5.81
N LEU A 93 5.63 -13.28 -6.50
CA LEU A 93 4.76 -12.22 -5.98
C LEU A 93 3.30 -12.68 -5.91
N HIS A 94 2.80 -13.30 -6.97
CA HIS A 94 1.39 -13.71 -7.11
C HIS A 94 0.80 -14.51 -5.91
N PRO A 95 1.46 -15.53 -5.33
CA PRO A 95 0.92 -16.22 -4.15
C PRO A 95 0.83 -15.30 -2.91
N ILE A 96 1.72 -14.31 -2.78
CA ILE A 96 1.70 -13.34 -1.66
C ILE A 96 0.53 -12.37 -1.84
N GLU A 97 0.32 -11.85 -3.05
CA GLU A 97 -0.83 -10.98 -3.36
C GLU A 97 -2.15 -11.70 -3.07
N ARG A 98 -2.26 -12.96 -3.49
CA ARG A 98 -3.41 -13.79 -3.19
C ARG A 98 -3.61 -13.96 -1.68
N ALA A 99 -2.54 -14.18 -0.93
CA ALA A 99 -2.61 -14.30 0.53
C ALA A 99 -3.06 -12.98 1.19
N ILE A 100 -2.54 -11.82 0.73
CA ILE A 100 -2.95 -10.49 1.20
C ILE A 100 -4.43 -10.26 0.91
N MET A 101 -4.90 -10.59 -0.29
CA MET A 101 -6.30 -10.39 -0.70
C MET A 101 -7.27 -11.29 0.06
N THR A 102 -6.91 -12.56 0.28
CA THR A 102 -7.77 -13.56 0.96
C THR A 102 -7.77 -13.43 2.49
N THR A 103 -6.72 -12.87 3.08
CA THR A 103 -6.64 -12.66 4.54
C THR A 103 -7.52 -11.48 4.95
N PRO A 104 -8.49 -11.63 5.88
CA PRO A 104 -9.31 -10.53 6.34
C PRO A 104 -8.48 -9.55 7.20
N ALA A 105 -8.68 -8.25 7.01
CA ALA A 105 -8.11 -7.22 7.87
C ALA A 105 -9.01 -7.00 9.09
N ARG A 106 -8.45 -7.12 10.30
CA ARG A 106 -9.17 -6.97 11.58
C ARG A 106 -8.87 -5.65 12.29
N THR A 107 -7.84 -4.95 11.86
CA THR A 107 -7.37 -3.67 12.39
C THR A 107 -7.18 -2.65 11.28
N ILE A 108 -7.05 -1.38 11.67
CA ILE A 108 -6.73 -0.28 10.74
C ILE A 108 -5.39 -0.54 10.05
N LYS A 109 -4.41 -1.13 10.75
CA LYS A 109 -3.10 -1.48 10.16
C LYS A 109 -3.26 -2.51 9.04
N GLY A 110 -4.02 -3.57 9.26
CA GLY A 110 -4.31 -4.57 8.21
C GLY A 110 -5.08 -3.99 7.03
N LEU A 111 -5.97 -3.02 7.29
CA LEU A 111 -6.65 -2.29 6.20
C LEU A 111 -5.66 -1.43 5.40
N GLY A 112 -4.68 -0.83 6.08
CA GLY A 112 -3.54 -0.14 5.46
C GLY A 112 -2.75 -1.03 4.51
N VAL A 113 -2.44 -2.28 4.91
CA VAL A 113 -1.76 -3.25 4.02
C VAL A 113 -2.56 -3.47 2.73
N LYS A 114 -3.88 -3.65 2.84
CA LYS A 114 -4.74 -3.83 1.66
C LYS A 114 -4.78 -2.59 0.78
N ALA A 115 -4.84 -1.40 1.38
CA ALA A 115 -4.82 -0.15 0.64
C ALA A 115 -3.49 0.07 -0.09
N ARG A 116 -2.35 -0.21 0.55
CA ARG A 116 -1.03 -0.18 -0.10
C ARG A 116 -0.92 -1.18 -1.24
N HIS A 117 -1.42 -2.41 -1.04
CA HIS A 117 -1.46 -3.39 -2.11
C HIS A 117 -2.35 -2.95 -3.28
N ALA A 118 -3.52 -2.36 -3.01
CA ALA A 118 -4.35 -1.76 -4.04
C ALA A 118 -3.64 -0.60 -4.77
N ALA A 119 -2.92 0.25 -4.06
CA ALA A 119 -2.11 1.33 -4.65
C ALA A 119 -1.07 0.78 -5.64
N TYR A 120 -0.42 -0.33 -5.28
CA TYR A 120 0.54 -1.01 -6.15
C TYR A 120 -0.13 -1.56 -7.42
N VAL A 121 -1.22 -2.33 -7.28
CA VAL A 121 -1.94 -2.92 -8.42
C VAL A 121 -2.53 -1.84 -9.33
N MET A 122 -2.93 -0.71 -8.75
CA MET A 122 -3.55 0.42 -9.43
C MET A 122 -2.56 1.60 -9.60
N SER A 123 -1.27 1.32 -9.76
CA SER A 123 -0.21 2.35 -9.81
C SER A 123 -0.47 3.42 -10.87
N HIS A 124 -1.08 3.05 -12.00
CA HIS A 124 -1.46 3.96 -13.08
C HIS A 124 -2.39 5.11 -12.63
N TYR A 125 -3.11 5.00 -11.51
CA TYR A 125 -3.91 6.10 -10.94
C TYR A 125 -3.07 7.24 -10.35
N TRP A 126 -1.77 7.02 -10.15
CA TRP A 126 -0.81 8.02 -9.68
C TRP A 126 0.08 8.58 -10.79
N GLU A 127 -0.03 8.08 -12.02
CA GLU A 127 0.75 8.59 -13.17
C GLU A 127 0.25 9.96 -13.66
N GLU A 128 -1.03 10.25 -13.45
CA GLU A 128 -1.67 11.50 -13.84
C GLU A 128 -2.09 12.37 -12.63
N PRO A 129 -2.20 13.70 -12.80
CA PRO A 129 -2.79 14.59 -11.80
C PRO A 129 -4.23 14.19 -11.47
N ILE A 130 -4.65 14.41 -10.22
CA ILE A 130 -5.97 13.99 -9.72
C ILE A 130 -7.16 14.65 -10.45
N GLU A 131 -6.93 15.79 -11.09
CA GLU A 131 -7.92 16.50 -11.91
C GLU A 131 -8.12 15.90 -13.31
N GLN A 132 -7.18 15.06 -13.76
CA GLN A 132 -7.14 14.51 -15.13
C GLN A 132 -7.62 13.06 -15.21
N ILE A 133 -7.63 12.34 -14.09
CA ILE A 133 -8.10 10.95 -14.02
C ILE A 133 -9.64 10.86 -13.96
N ASP A 134 -10.17 9.72 -14.41
CA ASP A 134 -11.60 9.38 -14.30
C ASP A 134 -12.10 9.48 -12.85
N TRP A 135 -13.41 9.77 -12.71
CA TRP A 135 -14.03 9.95 -11.40
C TRP A 135 -13.92 8.70 -10.51
N GLY A 136 -14.02 7.49 -11.08
CA GLY A 136 -13.83 6.24 -10.35
C GLY A 136 -12.39 6.05 -9.88
N ALA A 137 -11.41 6.33 -10.75
CA ALA A 137 -9.99 6.30 -10.39
C ALA A 137 -9.67 7.31 -9.28
N ARG A 138 -10.23 8.53 -9.38
CA ARG A 138 -10.12 9.56 -8.34
C ARG A 138 -10.68 9.12 -7.00
N ALA A 139 -11.88 8.53 -6.99
CA ALA A 139 -12.50 8.04 -5.76
C ALA A 139 -11.64 6.94 -5.10
N MET A 140 -11.11 6.01 -5.88
CA MET A 140 -10.23 4.95 -5.39
C MET A 140 -8.93 5.49 -4.82
N ARG A 141 -8.27 6.41 -5.53
CA ARG A 141 -7.03 7.06 -5.07
C ARG A 141 -7.22 7.77 -3.74
N LEU A 142 -8.26 8.60 -3.61
CA LEU A 142 -8.57 9.32 -2.37
C LEU A 142 -8.88 8.36 -1.21
N LEU A 143 -9.62 7.28 -1.47
CA LEU A 143 -9.92 6.26 -0.46
C LEU A 143 -8.65 5.57 0.02
N ILE A 144 -7.78 5.17 -0.90
CA ILE A 144 -6.50 4.51 -0.60
C ILE A 144 -5.61 5.45 0.22
N GLU A 145 -5.43 6.70 -0.20
CA GLU A 145 -4.63 7.70 0.52
C GLU A 145 -5.17 7.95 1.94
N ALA A 146 -6.50 8.07 2.09
CA ALA A 146 -7.13 8.25 3.40
C ALA A 146 -6.94 7.04 4.33
N VAL A 147 -7.09 5.82 3.81
CA VAL A 147 -6.89 4.58 4.59
C VAL A 147 -5.44 4.41 5.02
N CYS A 148 -4.49 4.62 4.10
CA CYS A 148 -3.07 4.53 4.42
C CYS A 148 -2.65 5.61 5.43
N GLY A 149 -3.14 6.85 5.27
CA GLY A 149 -2.92 7.92 6.25
C GLY A 149 -3.46 7.59 7.64
N LEU A 150 -4.66 6.99 7.72
CA LEU A 150 -5.24 6.55 8.99
C LEU A 150 -4.47 5.37 9.62
N ALA A 151 -3.88 4.51 8.80
CA ALA A 151 -3.10 3.36 9.24
C ALA A 151 -1.64 3.70 9.64
N GLU A 152 -1.24 4.97 9.51
CA GLU A 152 0.17 5.40 9.61
C GLU A 152 1.09 4.58 8.67
N ALA A 153 0.52 4.06 7.58
CA ALA A 153 1.24 3.27 6.59
C ALA A 153 1.68 4.19 5.44
N PRO A 154 2.98 4.32 5.16
CA PRO A 154 3.45 5.21 4.11
C PRO A 154 2.92 4.76 2.74
N VAL A 155 2.30 5.68 2.00
CA VAL A 155 1.90 5.47 0.60
C VAL A 155 3.14 5.70 -0.28
N PRO A 156 3.47 4.79 -1.23
CA PRO A 156 4.51 5.04 -2.21
C PRO A 156 4.22 6.34 -2.98
N GLY A 157 5.12 7.33 -2.91
CA GLY A 157 5.02 8.59 -3.67
C GLY A 157 4.39 9.78 -2.93
N TYR A 158 3.90 9.63 -1.69
CA TYR A 158 3.53 10.75 -0.83
C TYR A 158 4.70 11.09 0.10
N GLU A 159 5.61 11.95 -0.37
CA GLU A 159 6.47 12.70 0.54
C GLU A 159 5.54 13.63 1.32
N ALA A 160 5.36 13.32 2.61
CA ALA A 160 4.45 14.06 3.45
C ALA A 160 4.77 15.55 3.38
N ALA A 161 3.81 16.34 2.89
CA ALA A 161 3.77 17.78 3.08
C ALA A 161 3.51 18.08 4.57
N ALA A 162 4.43 17.64 5.41
CA ALA A 162 4.50 17.95 6.82
C ALA A 162 5.15 19.33 6.96
N GLU A 163 4.46 20.38 6.51
CA GLU A 163 4.68 21.75 7.01
C GLU A 163 3.54 22.70 6.59
N LEU A 164 2.32 22.38 7.00
CA LEU A 164 1.31 23.42 7.23
C LEU A 164 0.93 23.39 8.70
N THR A 165 1.77 24.03 9.52
CA THR A 165 1.28 24.55 10.79
C THR A 165 0.65 25.92 10.55
N PRO A 166 -0.58 26.18 11.03
CA PRO A 166 -1.16 27.50 11.07
C PRO A 166 -0.86 28.14 12.43
N ASN A 167 0.20 28.96 12.52
CA ASN A 167 0.41 29.97 13.57
C ASN A 167 1.74 30.70 13.26
N ALA A 168 1.90 32.02 13.35
CA ALA A 168 1.24 32.96 14.24
C ALA A 168 1.17 34.35 13.61
N ALA A 169 0.19 35.11 14.11
CA ALA A 169 -0.07 36.51 13.85
C ALA A 169 1.19 37.39 13.71
N SER A 170 1.23 38.18 12.64
CA SER A 170 1.84 39.50 12.63
C SER A 170 0.86 40.47 11.99
N ILE A 171 -0.04 40.98 12.83
CA ILE A 171 -0.71 42.26 12.58
C ILE A 171 0.20 43.33 13.21
N PRO A 172 0.90 44.16 12.44
CA PRO A 172 1.34 45.44 12.95
C PRO A 172 0.14 46.41 12.95
N SER A 173 -0.27 46.79 14.17
CA SER A 173 -1.21 47.88 14.45
C SER A 173 -0.65 49.22 13.92
N PRO A 174 -1.51 50.16 13.49
CA PRO A 174 -1.07 51.43 12.93
C PRO A 174 -0.72 52.41 14.06
N TYR A 175 0.51 52.96 14.00
CA TYR A 175 0.87 54.27 14.52
C TYR A 175 1.93 54.87 13.61
#